data_AF-A0A2V9X1K6-F1
#
_entry.id   AF-A0A2V9X1K6-F1
#
_cell.length_a   1.000
_cell.length_b   1.000
_cell.length_c   1.000
_cell.angle_alpha   90.00
_cell.angle_beta   90.00
_cell.angle_gamma   90.00
#
_symmetry.space_group_name_H-M   'P 1'
#
loop_
_entity.id
_entity.type
_entity.pdbx_description
1 polymer ?
#
loop_
_entity_poly.entity_id
_entity_poly.type
_entity_poly.pdbx_seq_one_letter_code
_entity_poly.pdbx_strand_id
1 'polypeptide(L)'
;MVSGGTYGTEDIVHGAGYGRAILILLLTPLLWSLPTAFMIGELSSALPFEGGYYAWVRRAMGNFWGFQEAWLSLVASIFDMAIYPTLFVAYLTRMFPWFAQGHRGVMVGLAVVVVCVLLNIAGVRVVSTTSLWLFFALSAPFALMVVLAPFKYAALLHAVTTPTSSKVDMIGGLLIAMWNYMGWDNASTIAAEVERPQRTYPRAMLVAVAIVALTYIVPVAAVWMTGLAPCAWETGSWAEIASMLGGPLLRVALVLGGMISAFGMFNALVMSYSRLPLAMAQDGMLPRVFAKLHPRTRAPWVAIVVCAMGWAMCLGLGFERLVTIDILLYGSSLALEFVALV
;
A
#
# COMPACT_ATOMS: atom_id res chain seq x y z
N MET A 1 2.36 7.69 0.54
CA MET A 1 2.29 7.22 -0.87
C MET A 1 2.88 5.83 -1.01
N VAL A 2 3.75 5.38 -0.11
CA VAL A 2 4.15 3.96 -0.02
C VAL A 2 3.04 3.14 0.66
N SER A 3 2.75 1.96 0.10
CA SER A 3 1.47 1.27 0.15
C SER A 3 1.00 0.76 1.53
N GLY A 4 1.87 0.30 2.44
CA GLY A 4 1.41 -0.38 3.67
C GLY A 4 1.52 0.43 4.97
N GLY A 5 2.52 1.31 5.09
CA GLY A 5 3.03 1.67 6.42
C GLY A 5 3.53 0.42 7.17
N THR A 6 3.83 0.52 8.48
CA THR A 6 4.36 -0.62 9.25
C THR A 6 3.36 -1.78 9.37
N TYR A 7 2.07 -1.48 9.14
CA TYR A 7 0.98 -2.44 9.04
C TYR A 7 1.14 -3.31 7.78
N GLY A 8 0.76 -4.58 7.85
CA GLY A 8 0.90 -5.53 6.73
C GLY A 8 2.29 -6.18 6.62
N THR A 9 3.21 -5.91 7.57
CA THR A 9 4.51 -6.60 7.64
C THR A 9 4.44 -7.91 8.43
N GLU A 10 3.31 -8.19 9.10
CA GLU A 10 3.15 -9.34 10.00
C GLU A 10 3.40 -10.67 9.30
N ASP A 11 2.80 -10.83 8.12
CA ASP A 11 2.85 -12.07 7.35
C ASP A 11 4.25 -12.38 6.80
N ILE A 12 5.11 -11.36 6.64
CA ILE A 12 6.54 -11.54 6.31
C ILE A 12 7.25 -12.28 7.45
N VAL A 13 6.99 -11.87 8.70
CA VAL A 13 7.59 -12.50 9.88
C VAL A 13 7.07 -13.92 10.04
N HIS A 14 5.77 -14.15 9.82
CA HIS A 14 5.20 -15.49 9.86
C HIS A 14 5.91 -16.43 8.87
N GLY A 15 5.97 -16.04 7.59
CA GLY A 15 6.43 -16.95 6.53
C GLY A 15 7.95 -17.12 6.45
N ALA A 16 8.72 -16.07 6.75
CA ALA A 16 10.17 -16.10 6.63
C ALA A 16 10.90 -16.27 7.98
N GLY A 17 10.24 -15.98 9.10
CA GLY A 17 10.88 -15.82 10.41
C GLY A 17 11.64 -14.49 10.52
N TYR A 18 11.91 -14.02 11.75
CA TYR A 18 12.49 -12.68 11.98
C TYR A 18 13.79 -12.39 11.22
N GLY A 19 14.77 -13.29 11.27
CA GLY A 19 16.07 -13.05 10.64
C GLY A 19 15.95 -12.85 9.13
N ARG A 20 15.19 -13.71 8.45
CA ARG A 20 14.96 -13.58 7.00
C ARG A 20 14.00 -12.44 6.68
N ALA A 21 12.98 -12.20 7.50
CA ALA A 21 12.07 -11.06 7.33
C ALA A 21 12.82 -9.73 7.38
N ILE A 22 13.76 -9.55 8.31
CA ILE A 22 14.61 -8.35 8.39
C ILE A 22 15.51 -8.25 7.16
N LEU A 23 16.11 -9.36 6.70
CA LEU A 23 16.90 -9.36 5.47
C LEU A 23 16.07 -8.99 4.24
N ILE A 24 14.85 -9.54 4.11
CA ILE A 24 13.91 -9.19 3.05
C ILE A 24 13.59 -7.69 3.13
N LEU A 25 13.24 -7.19 4.31
CA LEU A 25 12.92 -5.77 4.52
C LEU A 25 14.12 -4.84 4.27
N LEU A 26 15.35 -5.31 4.45
CA LEU A 26 16.58 -4.53 4.17
C LEU A 26 16.96 -4.57 2.67
N LEU A 27 16.86 -5.74 2.04
CA LEU A 27 17.32 -5.94 0.67
C LEU A 27 16.30 -5.47 -0.37
N THR A 28 15.00 -5.64 -0.11
CA THR A 28 13.93 -5.21 -1.02
C THR A 28 14.02 -3.73 -1.42
N PRO A 29 14.16 -2.77 -0.49
CA PRO A 29 14.25 -1.36 -0.88
C PRO A 29 15.51 -1.05 -1.69
N LEU A 30 16.61 -1.77 -1.45
CA LEU A 30 17.87 -1.57 -2.19
C LEU A 30 17.80 -2.12 -3.62
N LEU A 31 17.21 -3.31 -3.79
CA LEU A 31 17.19 -4.04 -5.05
C LEU A 31 16.00 -3.69 -5.94
N TRP A 32 14.88 -3.23 -5.36
CA TRP A 32 13.64 -2.96 -6.07
C TRP A 32 13.27 -1.48 -6.05
N SER A 33 13.18 -0.89 -4.85
CA SER A 33 12.64 0.46 -4.70
C SER A 33 13.59 1.56 -5.17
N LEU A 34 14.89 1.46 -4.85
CA LEU A 34 15.87 2.45 -5.29
C LEU A 34 16.01 2.50 -6.82
N PRO A 35 16.18 1.39 -7.56
CA PRO A 35 16.18 1.41 -9.01
C PRO A 35 14.89 2.02 -9.59
N THR A 36 13.74 1.64 -9.04
CA THR A 36 12.43 2.16 -9.47
C THR A 36 12.33 3.67 -9.25
N ALA A 37 12.71 4.15 -8.06
CA ALA A 37 12.68 5.58 -7.72
C ALA A 37 13.63 6.42 -8.60
N PHE A 38 14.79 5.88 -8.98
CA PHE A 38 15.71 6.55 -9.90
C PHE A 38 15.18 6.58 -11.34
N MET A 39 14.66 5.47 -11.84
CA MET A 39 14.03 5.40 -13.16
C MET A 39 12.87 6.41 -13.27
N ILE A 40 11.99 6.46 -12.27
CA ILE A 40 10.90 7.43 -12.20
C ILE A 40 11.45 8.86 -12.16
N GLY A 41 12.49 9.11 -11.36
CA GLY A 41 13.11 10.44 -11.25
C GLY A 41 13.67 10.93 -12.60
N GLU A 42 14.32 10.04 -13.34
CA GLU A 42 14.88 10.34 -14.66
C GLU A 42 13.77 10.60 -15.69
N LEU A 43 12.83 9.68 -15.86
CA LEU A 43 11.71 9.81 -16.81
C LEU A 43 10.81 11.01 -16.49
N SER A 44 10.49 11.25 -15.22
CA SER A 44 9.68 12.41 -14.80
C SER A 44 10.38 13.74 -15.11
N SER A 45 11.71 13.77 -15.04
CA SER A 45 12.49 14.97 -15.35
C SER A 45 12.67 15.20 -16.85
N ALA A 46 12.75 14.14 -17.65
CA ALA A 46 12.94 14.18 -19.10
C ALA A 46 11.62 14.38 -19.86
N LEU A 47 10.54 13.78 -19.37
CA LEU A 47 9.21 13.73 -19.99
C LEU A 47 8.12 14.13 -18.98
N PRO A 48 8.00 15.42 -18.62
CA PRO A 48 7.00 15.93 -17.67
C PRO A 48 5.61 16.06 -18.33
N PHE A 49 5.12 14.99 -18.94
CA PHE A 49 3.81 14.96 -19.60
C PHE A 49 2.71 14.52 -18.62
N GLU A 50 1.52 15.10 -18.76
CA GLU A 50 0.31 14.61 -18.09
C GLU A 50 0.00 13.19 -18.62
N GLY A 51 0.18 12.18 -17.78
CA GLY A 51 0.00 10.77 -18.15
C GLY A 51 0.99 9.79 -17.49
N GLY A 52 2.08 10.30 -16.90
CA GLY A 52 3.01 9.50 -16.09
C GLY A 52 3.63 8.32 -16.86
N TYR A 53 3.66 7.15 -16.22
CA TYR A 53 4.20 5.90 -16.77
C TYR A 53 3.66 5.52 -18.15
N TYR A 54 2.36 5.74 -18.39
CA TYR A 54 1.69 5.46 -19.66
C TYR A 54 2.25 6.32 -20.79
N ALA A 55 2.46 7.61 -20.52
CA ALA A 55 3.01 8.53 -21.51
C ALA A 55 4.46 8.18 -21.85
N TRP A 56 5.25 7.72 -20.88
CA TRP A 56 6.65 7.32 -21.09
C TRP A 56 6.73 6.09 -22.01
N VAL A 57 6.01 5.01 -21.68
CA VAL A 57 6.02 3.79 -22.49
C VAL A 57 5.44 4.04 -23.87
N ARG A 58 4.35 4.82 -23.98
CA ARG A 58 3.77 5.20 -25.27
C ARG A 58 4.76 5.98 -26.14
N ARG A 59 5.56 6.87 -25.54
CA ARG A 59 6.54 7.69 -26.27
C ARG A 59 7.73 6.84 -26.75
N ALA A 60 8.24 5.95 -25.91
CA ALA A 60 9.39 5.12 -26.22
C ALA A 60 9.05 3.97 -27.19
N MET A 61 7.91 3.31 -26.98
CA MET A 61 7.57 2.04 -27.64
C MET A 61 6.31 2.11 -28.52
N GLY A 62 5.63 3.25 -28.59
CA GLY A 62 4.43 3.47 -29.39
C GLY A 62 3.11 3.09 -28.69
N ASN A 63 2.00 3.32 -29.41
CA ASN A 63 0.65 3.20 -28.84
C ASN A 63 0.29 1.81 -28.32
N PHE A 64 0.77 0.74 -28.96
CA PHE A 64 0.46 -0.63 -28.54
C PHE A 64 1.01 -0.91 -27.14
N TRP A 65 2.30 -0.64 -26.92
CA TRP A 65 2.95 -0.89 -25.63
C TRP A 65 2.51 0.10 -24.54
N GLY A 66 2.21 1.35 -24.92
CA GLY A 66 1.55 2.29 -24.02
C GLY A 66 0.20 1.76 -23.53
N PHE A 67 -0.62 1.20 -24.43
CA PHE A 67 -1.88 0.56 -24.02
C PHE A 67 -1.67 -0.65 -23.10
N GLN A 68 -0.67 -1.50 -23.39
CA GLN A 68 -0.37 -2.66 -22.54
C GLN A 68 0.04 -2.25 -21.13
N GLU A 69 0.92 -1.25 -21.00
CA GLU A 69 1.30 -0.67 -19.70
C GLU A 69 0.05 -0.17 -18.97
N ALA A 70 -0.75 0.68 -19.59
CA ALA A 70 -1.91 1.28 -18.92
C ALA A 70 -2.96 0.22 -18.53
N TRP A 71 -3.13 -0.81 -19.36
CA TRP A 71 -4.00 -1.94 -19.06
C TRP A 71 -3.46 -2.78 -17.89
N LEU A 72 -2.17 -3.13 -17.88
CA LEU A 72 -1.54 -3.86 -16.78
C LEU A 72 -1.64 -3.08 -15.46
N SER A 73 -1.32 -1.79 -15.49
CA SER A 73 -1.44 -0.89 -14.33
C SER A 73 -2.89 -0.78 -13.84
N LEU A 74 -3.86 -0.70 -14.76
CA LEU A 74 -5.29 -0.69 -14.39
C LEU A 74 -5.72 -2.00 -13.74
N VAL A 75 -5.32 -3.15 -14.30
CA VAL A 75 -5.68 -4.47 -13.74
C VAL A 75 -4.97 -4.70 -12.42
N ALA A 76 -3.70 -4.33 -12.27
CA ALA A 76 -2.97 -4.37 -10.99
C ALA A 76 -3.72 -3.56 -9.92
N SER A 77 -4.15 -2.35 -10.26
CA SER A 77 -4.91 -1.48 -9.35
C SER A 77 -6.21 -2.10 -8.83
N ILE A 78 -6.80 -3.05 -9.57
CA ILE A 78 -8.02 -3.75 -9.13
C ILE A 78 -7.73 -4.57 -7.87
N PHE A 79 -6.59 -5.26 -7.86
CA PHE A 79 -6.17 -6.12 -6.76
C PHE A 79 -5.53 -5.32 -5.62
N ASP A 80 -4.66 -4.35 -5.95
CA ASP A 80 -4.05 -3.45 -4.96
C ASP A 80 -5.11 -2.75 -4.10
N MET A 81 -6.14 -2.19 -4.74
CA MET A 81 -7.19 -1.48 -4.03
C MET A 81 -8.02 -2.35 -3.10
N ALA A 82 -8.22 -3.61 -3.44
CA ALA A 82 -8.96 -4.53 -2.58
C ALA A 82 -8.18 -4.89 -1.30
N ILE A 83 -6.87 -4.67 -1.27
CA ILE A 83 -6.01 -4.90 -0.10
C ILE A 83 -6.42 -3.99 1.06
N TYR A 84 -6.67 -2.71 0.79
CA TYR A 84 -6.93 -1.73 1.85
C TYR A 84 -8.22 -1.98 2.64
N PRO A 85 -9.40 -2.20 2.03
CA PRO A 85 -10.60 -2.58 2.79
C PRO A 85 -10.42 -3.93 3.50
N THR A 86 -9.64 -4.85 2.92
CA THR A 86 -9.32 -6.13 3.58
C THR A 86 -8.48 -5.92 4.84
N LEU A 87 -7.45 -5.06 4.79
CA LEU A 87 -6.66 -4.67 5.96
C LEU A 87 -7.51 -3.95 7.01
N PHE A 88 -8.37 -3.02 6.59
CA PHE A 88 -9.30 -2.34 7.48
C PHE A 88 -10.15 -3.33 8.29
N VAL A 89 -10.72 -4.33 7.61
CA VAL A 89 -11.54 -5.38 8.22
C VAL A 89 -10.70 -6.29 9.12
N ALA A 90 -9.46 -6.60 8.74
CA ALA A 90 -8.54 -7.40 9.55
C ALA A 90 -8.26 -6.73 10.91
N TYR A 91 -7.93 -5.43 10.91
CA TYR A 91 -7.75 -4.68 12.16
C TYR A 91 -9.06 -4.50 12.94
N LEU A 92 -10.18 -4.22 12.27
CA LEU A 92 -11.50 -4.11 12.91
C LEU A 92 -11.87 -5.39 13.68
N THR A 93 -11.59 -6.55 13.07
CA THR A 93 -11.88 -7.86 13.65
C THR A 93 -11.09 -8.11 14.93
N ARG A 94 -9.89 -7.54 15.07
CA ARG A 94 -9.11 -7.62 16.32
C ARG A 94 -9.80 -6.94 17.49
N MET A 95 -10.63 -5.93 17.25
CA MET A 95 -11.41 -5.28 18.31
C MET A 95 -12.81 -5.88 18.45
N PHE A 96 -13.42 -6.28 17.33
CA PHE A 96 -14.75 -6.83 17.26
C PHE A 96 -14.78 -8.15 16.45
N PRO A 97 -14.50 -9.30 17.10
CA PRO A 97 -14.42 -10.59 16.42
C PRO A 97 -15.70 -11.02 15.67
N TRP A 98 -16.85 -10.42 16.01
CA TRP A 98 -18.12 -10.62 15.32
C TRP A 98 -18.05 -10.40 13.80
N PHE A 99 -17.16 -9.50 13.32
CA PHE A 99 -17.01 -9.21 11.89
C PHE A 99 -16.26 -10.32 11.13
N ALA A 100 -15.54 -11.22 11.80
CA ALA A 100 -14.93 -12.39 11.16
C ALA A 100 -15.97 -13.41 10.68
N GLN A 101 -17.20 -13.36 11.22
CA GLN A 101 -18.18 -14.41 10.96
C GLN A 101 -18.97 -14.18 9.67
N GLY A 102 -19.01 -15.21 8.83
CA GLY A 102 -19.75 -15.21 7.57
C GLY A 102 -19.28 -14.10 6.63
N HIS A 103 -20.23 -13.43 5.97
CA HIS A 103 -19.94 -12.38 4.99
C HIS A 103 -19.82 -10.97 5.59
N ARG A 104 -19.85 -10.84 6.93
CA ARG A 104 -19.89 -9.54 7.61
C ARG A 104 -18.65 -8.68 7.33
N GLY A 105 -17.47 -9.29 7.35
CA GLY A 105 -16.22 -8.61 7.00
C GLY A 105 -16.23 -8.07 5.57
N VAL A 106 -16.68 -8.88 4.61
CA VAL A 106 -16.82 -8.46 3.20
C VAL A 106 -17.81 -7.31 3.06
N MET A 107 -18.94 -7.33 3.78
CA MET A 107 -19.90 -6.22 3.78
C MET A 107 -19.32 -4.92 4.33
N VAL A 108 -18.48 -5.00 5.38
CA VAL A 108 -17.77 -3.81 5.90
C VAL A 108 -16.74 -3.32 4.88
N GLY A 109 -15.98 -4.21 4.26
CA GLY A 109 -15.05 -3.85 3.19
C GLY A 109 -15.77 -3.13 2.03
N LEU A 110 -16.93 -3.65 1.62
CA LEU A 110 -17.78 -3.03 0.61
C LEU A 110 -18.28 -1.65 1.05
N ALA A 111 -18.67 -1.49 2.31
CA ALA A 111 -19.07 -0.20 2.86
C ALA A 111 -17.92 0.82 2.81
N VAL A 112 -16.68 0.40 3.12
CA VAL A 112 -15.48 1.24 2.98
C VAL A 112 -15.30 1.69 1.53
N VAL A 113 -15.39 0.76 0.57
CA VAL A 113 -15.30 1.08 -0.87
C VAL A 113 -16.36 2.12 -1.27
N VAL A 114 -17.63 1.88 -0.93
CA VAL A 114 -18.74 2.76 -1.28
C VAL A 114 -18.56 4.16 -0.66
N VAL A 115 -18.22 4.24 0.62
CA VAL A 115 -18.01 5.52 1.31
C VAL A 115 -16.89 6.31 0.63
N CYS A 116 -15.74 5.69 0.38
CA CYS A 116 -14.62 6.34 -0.29
C CYS A 116 -14.97 6.79 -1.71
N VAL A 117 -15.70 5.98 -2.47
CA VAL A 117 -16.19 6.35 -3.81
C VAL A 117 -17.09 7.58 -3.75
N LEU A 118 -18.04 7.63 -2.81
CA LEU A 118 -18.93 8.76 -2.65
C LEU A 118 -18.18 10.03 -2.26
N LEU A 119 -17.21 9.94 -1.33
CA LEU A 119 -16.35 11.06 -0.94
C LEU A 119 -15.54 11.59 -2.11
N ASN A 120 -15.00 10.69 -2.94
CA ASN A 120 -14.23 11.04 -4.12
C ASN A 120 -15.08 11.70 -5.22
N ILE A 121 -16.27 11.17 -5.50
CA ILE A 121 -17.21 11.79 -6.46
C ILE A 121 -17.67 13.16 -5.95
N ALA A 122 -17.88 13.30 -4.65
CA ALA A 122 -18.21 14.57 -3.99
C ALA A 122 -17.03 15.57 -3.97
N GLY A 123 -15.83 15.17 -4.40
CA GLY A 123 -14.66 16.05 -4.49
C GLY A 123 -14.03 16.36 -3.13
N VAL A 124 -14.28 15.53 -2.11
CA VAL A 124 -13.72 15.74 -0.76
C VAL A 124 -12.24 15.37 -0.77
N ARG A 125 -11.37 16.39 -0.67
CA ARG A 125 -9.92 16.20 -0.53
C ARG A 125 -9.58 15.89 0.94
N VAL A 126 -9.76 14.64 1.35
CA VAL A 126 -9.64 14.24 2.77
C VAL A 126 -8.20 14.27 3.31
N VAL A 127 -7.15 14.20 2.46
CA VAL A 127 -5.83 13.73 2.94
C VAL A 127 -4.66 14.72 2.78
N SER A 128 -4.72 15.77 1.94
CA SER A 128 -3.46 16.43 1.54
C SER A 128 -2.80 17.38 2.56
N THR A 129 -3.55 18.06 3.44
CA THR A 129 -2.99 19.12 4.31
C THR A 129 -2.52 18.62 5.67
N THR A 130 -2.80 17.35 6.03
CA THR A 130 -2.54 16.80 7.38
C THR A 130 -1.65 15.54 7.34
N SER A 131 -1.07 15.21 6.17
CA SER A 131 -0.26 14.00 5.95
C SER A 131 0.90 13.83 6.92
N LEU A 132 1.59 14.92 7.29
CA LEU A 132 2.71 14.87 8.24
C LEU A 132 2.22 14.51 9.65
N TRP A 133 1.11 15.11 10.09
CA TRP A 133 0.50 14.80 11.38
C TRP A 133 -0.02 13.37 11.43
N LEU A 134 -0.65 12.90 10.35
CA LEU A 134 -1.07 11.50 10.23
C LEU A 134 0.12 10.55 10.29
N PHE A 135 1.23 10.87 9.60
CA PHE A 135 2.46 10.06 9.68
C PHE A 135 2.96 9.93 11.12
N PHE A 136 3.10 11.04 11.85
CA PHE A 136 3.55 10.99 13.24
C PHE A 136 2.54 10.29 14.16
N ALA A 137 1.25 10.57 14.01
CA ALA A 137 0.20 9.97 14.81
C ALA A 137 0.12 8.43 14.61
N LEU A 138 0.29 7.96 13.38
CA LEU A 138 0.26 6.54 13.05
C LEU A 138 1.57 5.82 13.39
N SER A 139 2.70 6.53 13.42
CA SER A 139 4.02 5.98 13.77
C SER A 139 4.29 5.99 15.28
N ALA A 140 3.67 6.91 16.03
CA ALA A 140 3.92 7.06 17.47
C ALA A 140 3.66 5.77 18.29
N PRO A 141 2.58 5.00 18.03
CA PRO A 141 2.38 3.74 18.72
C PRO A 141 3.48 2.70 18.45
N PHE A 142 3.99 2.61 17.22
CA PHE A 142 5.13 1.74 16.90
C PHE A 142 6.42 2.21 17.59
N ALA A 143 6.67 3.52 17.62
CA ALA A 143 7.80 4.08 18.35
C ALA A 143 7.73 3.72 19.85
N LEU A 144 6.54 3.79 20.45
CA LEU A 144 6.34 3.37 21.84
C LEU A 144 6.59 1.86 22.01
N MET A 145 6.13 1.02 21.10
CA MET A 145 6.43 -0.43 21.13
C MET A 145 7.93 -0.71 21.06
N VAL A 146 8.67 -0.01 20.21
CA VAL A 146 10.13 -0.13 20.09
C VAL A 146 10.82 0.18 21.41
N VAL A 147 10.37 1.23 22.11
CA VAL A 147 10.92 1.60 23.43
C VAL A 147 10.55 0.56 24.51
N LEU A 148 9.32 0.02 24.47
CA LEU A 148 8.84 -0.92 25.49
C LEU A 148 9.39 -2.35 25.33
N ALA A 149 9.68 -2.78 24.11
CA ALA A 149 10.02 -4.17 23.80
C ALA A 149 11.23 -4.72 24.60
N PRO A 150 12.36 -3.99 24.77
CA PRO A 150 13.50 -4.49 25.55
C PRO A 150 13.15 -4.78 27.03
N PHE A 151 12.19 -4.05 27.59
CA PHE A 151 11.78 -4.19 29.00
C PHE A 151 10.76 -5.31 29.24
N LYS A 152 10.28 -5.96 28.17
CA LYS A 152 9.21 -6.97 28.22
C LYS A 152 9.65 -8.36 27.75
N TYR A 153 10.95 -8.59 27.61
CA TYR A 153 11.53 -9.86 27.17
C TYR A 153 10.97 -11.11 27.90
N ALA A 154 10.97 -11.09 29.24
CA ALA A 154 10.49 -12.21 30.05
C ALA A 154 8.98 -12.48 29.93
N ALA A 155 8.18 -11.49 29.52
CA ALA A 155 6.72 -11.63 29.41
C ALA A 155 6.26 -12.29 28.10
N LEU A 156 7.09 -12.25 27.05
CA LEU A 156 6.75 -12.72 25.71
C LEU A 156 7.48 -14.01 25.30
N LEU A 157 8.59 -14.33 25.98
CA LEU A 157 9.30 -15.62 25.86
C LEU A 157 8.41 -16.85 26.09
N HIS A 158 7.40 -16.73 26.94
CA HIS A 158 6.47 -17.81 27.30
C HIS A 158 5.03 -17.54 26.86
N ALA A 159 4.82 -16.54 25.99
CA ALA A 159 3.49 -16.30 25.44
C ALA A 159 3.05 -17.57 24.70
N VAL A 160 1.94 -18.17 25.16
CA VAL A 160 1.33 -19.30 24.45
C VAL A 160 0.74 -18.73 23.17
N THR A 161 1.45 -18.89 22.07
CA THR A 161 1.00 -18.45 20.76
C THR A 161 0.39 -19.65 20.06
N THR A 162 -0.93 -19.62 19.87
CA THR A 162 -1.58 -20.58 18.97
C THR A 162 -1.00 -20.37 17.57
N PRO A 163 -0.47 -21.41 16.91
CA PRO A 163 -0.02 -21.31 15.53
C PRO A 163 -1.16 -20.73 14.68
N THR A 164 -0.91 -19.63 14.01
CA THR A 164 -1.92 -18.96 13.20
C THR A 164 -2.16 -19.73 11.91
N SER A 165 -3.31 -19.47 11.27
CA SER A 165 -3.71 -20.15 10.02
C SER A 165 -3.01 -19.59 8.77
N SER A 166 -2.08 -18.65 8.92
CA SER A 166 -1.34 -18.05 7.81
C SER A 166 -0.50 -19.13 7.12
N LYS A 167 -0.59 -19.20 5.79
CA LYS A 167 0.15 -20.17 4.95
C LYS A 167 1.26 -19.51 4.14
N VAL A 168 1.56 -18.26 4.47
CA VAL A 168 2.52 -17.44 3.77
C VAL A 168 3.89 -18.10 3.88
N ASP A 169 4.48 -18.41 2.74
CA ASP A 169 5.85 -18.93 2.67
C ASP A 169 6.86 -17.78 2.50
N MET A 170 8.13 -18.13 2.30
CA MET A 170 9.18 -17.15 2.09
C MET A 170 8.96 -16.26 0.86
N ILE A 171 8.37 -16.82 -0.21
CA ILE A 171 8.10 -16.10 -1.46
C ILE A 171 6.94 -15.13 -1.22
N GLY A 172 5.86 -15.57 -0.57
CA GLY A 172 4.76 -14.72 -0.16
C GLY A 172 5.23 -13.56 0.73
N GLY A 173 6.12 -13.82 1.69
CA GLY A 173 6.74 -12.76 2.51
C GLY A 173 7.56 -11.75 1.69
N LEU A 174 8.30 -12.20 0.67
CA LEU A 174 9.00 -11.30 -0.25
C LEU A 174 8.02 -10.45 -1.07
N LEU A 175 6.95 -11.03 -1.60
CA LEU A 175 5.93 -10.31 -2.38
C LEU A 175 5.23 -9.25 -1.51
N ILE A 176 4.94 -9.56 -0.24
CA ILE A 176 4.40 -8.60 0.72
C ILE A 176 5.41 -7.49 1.02
N ALA A 177 6.71 -7.79 1.10
CA ALA A 177 7.72 -6.75 1.23
C ALA A 177 7.79 -5.86 -0.02
N MET A 178 7.74 -6.45 -1.23
CA MET A 178 7.73 -5.70 -2.48
C MET A 178 6.51 -4.78 -2.57
N TRP A 179 5.34 -5.28 -2.17
CA TRP A 179 4.13 -4.45 -2.05
C TRP A 179 4.32 -3.34 -1.05
N ASN A 180 4.78 -3.62 0.18
CA ASN A 180 5.03 -2.62 1.21
C ASN A 180 6.01 -1.53 0.76
N TYR A 181 6.90 -1.81 -0.18
CA TYR A 181 7.82 -0.82 -0.76
C TYR A 181 7.44 -0.37 -2.18
N MET A 182 6.19 -0.54 -2.58
CA MET A 182 5.62 -0.04 -3.85
C MET A 182 5.04 1.37 -3.68
N GLY A 183 4.78 2.07 -4.79
CA GLY A 183 4.09 3.37 -4.79
C GLY A 183 4.98 4.59 -5.04
N TRP A 184 6.22 4.40 -5.50
CA TRP A 184 7.15 5.49 -5.84
C TRP A 184 6.72 6.25 -7.11
N ASP A 185 6.05 5.56 -8.02
CA ASP A 185 5.42 6.08 -9.24
C ASP A 185 4.43 7.20 -8.92
N ASN A 186 3.69 7.09 -7.83
CA ASN A 186 2.71 8.09 -7.41
C ASN A 186 3.36 9.44 -7.07
N ALA A 187 4.61 9.48 -6.62
CA ALA A 187 5.32 10.72 -6.36
C ALA A 187 5.66 11.50 -7.64
N SER A 188 5.69 10.83 -8.81
CA SER A 188 5.90 11.49 -10.11
C SER A 188 4.76 12.45 -10.46
N THR A 189 3.55 12.20 -9.96
CA THR A 189 2.35 12.98 -10.29
C THR A 189 2.42 14.43 -9.81
N ILE A 190 3.28 14.71 -8.83
CA ILE A 190 3.54 16.06 -8.29
C ILE A 190 4.94 16.57 -8.66
N ALA A 191 5.70 15.84 -9.48
CA ALA A 191 7.07 16.21 -9.82
C ALA A 191 7.16 17.59 -10.50
N ALA A 192 6.12 18.00 -11.24
CA ALA A 192 6.02 19.31 -11.86
C ALA A 192 5.86 20.47 -10.84
N GLU A 193 5.37 20.18 -9.64
CA GLU A 193 5.19 21.17 -8.55
C GLU A 193 6.44 21.29 -7.66
N VAL A 194 7.44 20.41 -7.84
CA VAL A 194 8.65 20.39 -7.03
C VAL A 194 9.66 21.41 -7.54
N GLU A 195 10.16 22.29 -6.67
CA GLU A 195 11.25 23.19 -7.01
C GLU A 195 12.55 22.42 -7.30
N ARG A 196 13.14 22.63 -8.49
CA ARG A 196 14.38 21.98 -8.96
C ARG A 196 14.29 20.44 -8.91
N PRO A 197 13.35 19.83 -9.66
CA PRO A 197 13.03 18.42 -9.54
C PRO A 197 14.26 17.53 -9.80
N GLN A 198 15.16 17.92 -10.70
CA GLN A 198 16.38 17.14 -11.03
C GLN A 198 17.33 16.91 -9.84
N ARG A 199 17.28 17.76 -8.80
CA ARG A 199 18.13 17.63 -7.60
C ARG A 199 17.35 17.29 -6.35
N THR A 200 16.18 17.91 -6.18
CA THR A 200 15.34 17.73 -5.00
C THR A 200 14.72 16.34 -4.99
N TYR A 201 14.25 15.86 -6.14
CA TYR A 201 13.53 14.60 -6.25
C TYR A 201 14.41 13.38 -5.90
N PRO A 202 15.60 13.16 -6.50
CA PRO A 202 16.41 11.98 -6.18
C PRO A 202 16.87 11.95 -4.71
N ARG A 203 17.18 13.12 -4.13
CA ARG A 203 17.58 13.23 -2.71
C ARG A 203 16.42 12.93 -1.77
N ALA A 204 15.23 13.49 -2.06
CA ALA A 204 14.04 13.24 -1.28
C ALA A 204 13.65 11.76 -1.34
N MET A 205 13.75 11.12 -2.51
CA MET A 205 13.48 9.69 -2.68
C MET A 205 14.45 8.83 -1.87
N LEU A 206 15.76 9.10 -1.91
CA LEU A 206 16.76 8.38 -1.11
C LEU A 206 16.46 8.44 0.39
N VAL A 207 16.16 9.65 0.88
CA VAL A 207 15.80 9.86 2.30
C VAL A 207 14.48 9.17 2.64
N ALA A 208 13.48 9.25 1.76
CA ALA A 208 12.18 8.61 1.95
C ALA A 208 12.32 7.07 2.01
N VAL A 209 13.08 6.46 1.11
CA VAL A 209 13.35 5.01 1.12
C VAL A 209 14.01 4.59 2.44
N ALA A 210 15.02 5.34 2.91
CA ALA A 210 15.67 5.04 4.18
C ALA A 210 14.70 5.16 5.37
N ILE A 211 13.90 6.21 5.44
CA ILE A 211 12.92 6.42 6.52
C ILE A 211 11.87 5.30 6.51
N VAL A 212 11.31 4.98 5.34
CA VAL A 212 10.32 3.90 5.19
C VAL A 212 10.92 2.57 5.61
N ALA A 213 12.15 2.25 5.18
CA ALA A 213 12.79 1.01 5.57
C ALA A 213 12.99 0.89 7.09
N LEU A 214 13.39 1.98 7.74
CA LEU A 214 13.50 2.02 9.19
C LEU A 214 12.15 1.84 9.88
N THR A 215 11.07 2.38 9.33
CA THR A 215 9.72 2.22 9.90
C THR A 215 9.22 0.77 9.88
N TYR A 216 9.79 -0.09 9.04
CA TYR A 216 9.46 -1.52 8.97
C TYR A 216 10.43 -2.36 9.79
N ILE A 217 11.74 -2.12 9.62
CA ILE A 217 12.78 -2.95 10.23
C ILE A 217 12.82 -2.75 11.75
N VAL A 218 12.76 -1.50 12.22
CA VAL A 218 12.96 -1.19 13.65
C VAL A 218 11.87 -1.81 14.53
N PRO A 219 10.56 -1.70 14.22
CA PRO A 219 9.52 -2.36 14.99
C PRO A 219 9.63 -3.89 14.97
N VAL A 220 9.91 -4.49 13.81
CA VAL A 220 10.07 -5.96 13.69
C VAL A 220 11.25 -6.45 14.51
N ALA A 221 12.39 -5.76 14.44
CA ALA A 221 13.58 -6.08 15.22
C ALA A 221 13.34 -5.92 16.73
N ALA A 222 12.61 -4.88 17.14
CA ALA A 222 12.25 -4.70 18.54
C ALA A 222 11.38 -5.86 19.06
N VAL A 223 10.39 -6.32 18.28
CA VAL A 223 9.58 -7.49 18.67
C VAL A 223 10.40 -8.78 18.65
N TRP A 224 11.35 -8.93 17.73
CA TRP A 224 12.25 -10.10 17.72
C TRP A 224 12.98 -10.26 19.08
N MET A 225 13.43 -9.15 19.66
CA MET A 225 14.10 -9.15 20.96
C MET A 225 13.21 -9.63 22.10
N THR A 226 11.89 -9.71 21.93
CA THR A 226 10.94 -10.17 22.96
C THR A 226 10.83 -11.69 23.04
N GLY A 227 11.35 -12.43 22.06
CA GLY A 227 11.26 -13.89 21.99
C GLY A 227 9.92 -14.43 21.49
N LEU A 228 8.99 -13.57 21.06
CA LEU A 228 7.73 -14.00 20.45
C LEU A 228 7.99 -14.93 19.25
N ALA A 229 7.24 -16.02 19.14
CA ALA A 229 7.43 -16.98 18.05
C ALA A 229 6.95 -16.40 16.70
N PRO A 230 7.67 -16.63 15.58
CA PRO A 230 7.23 -16.19 14.25
C PRO A 230 5.85 -16.72 13.84
N CYS A 231 5.51 -17.95 14.23
CA CYS A 231 4.22 -18.57 13.94
C CYS A 231 3.01 -17.91 14.64
N ALA A 232 3.27 -16.96 15.55
CA ALA A 232 2.25 -16.15 16.20
C ALA A 232 1.75 -14.99 15.33
N TRP A 233 2.47 -14.67 14.25
CA TRP A 233 2.15 -13.54 13.40
C TRP A 233 1.08 -13.90 12.39
N GLU A 234 0.23 -12.95 12.08
CA GLU A 234 -0.79 -12.97 11.03
C GLU A 234 -1.27 -11.53 10.84
N THR A 235 -1.97 -11.25 9.75
CA THR A 235 -2.53 -9.91 9.48
C THR A 235 -3.29 -9.36 10.70
N GLY A 236 -2.86 -8.23 11.25
CA GLY A 236 -3.44 -7.59 12.43
C GLY A 236 -2.78 -7.93 13.77
N SER A 237 -1.78 -8.83 13.80
CA SER A 237 -1.07 -9.24 15.03
C SER A 237 -0.38 -8.08 15.75
N TRP A 238 -0.04 -7.02 15.02
CA TRP A 238 0.47 -5.78 15.63
C TRP A 238 -0.40 -5.30 16.80
N ALA A 239 -1.73 -5.41 16.71
CA ALA A 239 -2.65 -5.02 17.78
C ALA A 239 -2.51 -5.89 19.05
N GLU A 240 -2.27 -7.18 18.90
CA GLU A 240 -2.11 -8.10 20.03
C GLU A 240 -0.73 -7.93 20.68
N ILE A 241 0.31 -7.79 19.86
CA ILE A 241 1.67 -7.49 20.33
C ILE A 241 1.69 -6.16 21.10
N ALA A 242 1.01 -5.14 20.58
CA ALA A 242 0.81 -3.87 21.26
C ALA A 242 0.12 -4.04 22.63
N SER A 243 -0.90 -4.89 22.71
CA SER A 243 -1.58 -5.23 23.96
C SER A 243 -0.64 -5.87 24.98
N MET A 244 0.23 -6.78 24.53
CA MET A 244 1.17 -7.49 25.38
C MET A 244 2.30 -6.57 25.88
N LEU A 245 2.76 -5.64 25.04
CA LEU A 245 3.84 -4.70 25.39
C LEU A 245 3.37 -3.53 26.26
N GLY A 246 2.27 -2.87 25.87
CA GLY A 246 1.83 -1.59 26.45
C GLY A 246 0.38 -1.56 26.92
N GLY A 247 -0.33 -2.68 26.90
CA GLY A 247 -1.70 -2.80 27.43
C GLY A 247 -2.82 -2.37 26.45
N PRO A 248 -4.08 -2.34 26.94
CA PRO A 248 -5.26 -2.17 26.08
C PRO A 248 -5.31 -0.86 25.31
N LEU A 249 -4.79 0.24 25.88
CA LEU A 249 -4.75 1.54 25.21
C LEU A 249 -3.87 1.49 23.95
N LEU A 250 -2.71 0.83 24.03
CA LEU A 250 -1.80 0.71 22.90
C LEU A 250 -2.39 -0.19 21.79
N ARG A 251 -3.11 -1.25 22.19
CA ARG A 251 -3.90 -2.07 21.25
C ARG A 251 -4.94 -1.25 20.49
N VAL A 252 -5.74 -0.44 21.20
CA VAL A 252 -6.77 0.40 20.56
C VAL A 252 -6.13 1.42 19.62
N ALA A 253 -5.02 2.04 20.03
CA ALA A 253 -4.28 2.97 19.18
C ALA A 253 -3.80 2.32 17.87
N LEU A 254 -3.30 1.08 17.93
CA LEU A 254 -2.87 0.33 16.73
C LEU A 254 -4.02 -0.08 15.84
N VAL A 255 -5.11 -0.59 16.42
CA VAL A 255 -6.28 -0.99 15.62
C VAL A 255 -6.85 0.22 14.89
N LEU A 256 -7.08 1.32 15.60
CA LEU A 256 -7.58 2.55 14.98
C LEU A 256 -6.57 3.12 13.98
N GLY A 257 -5.27 3.06 14.28
CA GLY A 257 -4.22 3.51 13.38
C GLY A 257 -4.19 2.72 12.08
N GLY A 258 -4.25 1.39 12.14
CA GLY A 258 -4.30 0.52 10.96
C GLY A 258 -5.56 0.75 10.13
N MET A 259 -6.72 0.91 10.77
CA MET A 259 -7.98 1.25 10.11
C MET A 259 -7.94 2.62 9.41
N ILE A 260 -7.47 3.66 10.10
CA ILE A 260 -7.34 5.02 9.55
C ILE A 260 -6.35 5.03 8.39
N SER A 261 -5.22 4.32 8.52
CA SER A 261 -4.21 4.18 7.47
C SER A 261 -4.80 3.54 6.22
N ALA A 262 -5.45 2.38 6.37
CA ALA A 262 -6.06 1.66 5.25
C ALA A 262 -7.16 2.47 4.56
N PHE A 263 -8.06 3.11 5.33
CA PHE A 263 -9.10 3.97 4.79
C PHE A 263 -8.50 5.19 4.06
N GLY A 264 -7.51 5.85 4.66
CA GLY A 264 -6.85 7.01 4.11
C GLY A 264 -6.11 6.70 2.80
N MET A 265 -5.38 5.58 2.76
CA MET A 265 -4.67 5.12 1.56
C MET A 265 -5.63 4.78 0.44
N PHE A 266 -6.68 4.00 0.72
CA PHE A 266 -7.71 3.70 -0.27
C PHE A 266 -8.34 4.98 -0.82
N ASN A 267 -8.78 5.89 0.06
CA ASN A 267 -9.43 7.14 -0.36
C ASN A 267 -8.49 8.03 -1.20
N ALA A 268 -7.21 8.10 -0.87
CA ALA A 268 -6.23 8.88 -1.62
C ALA A 268 -5.99 8.28 -3.01
N LEU A 269 -5.82 6.97 -3.09
CA LEU A 269 -5.46 6.29 -4.33
C LEU A 269 -6.66 6.17 -5.29
N VAL A 270 -7.91 6.16 -4.80
CA VAL A 270 -9.12 6.22 -5.66
C VAL A 270 -9.05 7.41 -6.64
N MET A 271 -8.55 8.58 -6.18
CA MET A 271 -8.34 9.74 -7.05
C MET A 271 -7.29 9.48 -8.11
N SER A 272 -6.17 8.84 -7.76
CA SER A 272 -5.07 8.58 -8.68
C SER A 272 -5.46 7.57 -9.76
N TYR A 273 -5.95 6.40 -9.37
CA TYR A 273 -6.24 5.32 -10.33
C TYR A 273 -7.47 5.58 -11.21
N SER A 274 -8.38 6.46 -10.80
CA SER A 274 -9.50 6.87 -11.66
C SER A 274 -9.10 7.81 -12.81
N ARG A 275 -7.90 8.43 -12.75
CA ARG A 275 -7.38 9.30 -13.82
C ARG A 275 -6.81 8.52 -15.00
N LEU A 276 -6.30 7.32 -14.78
CA LEU A 276 -5.72 6.50 -15.84
C LEU A 276 -6.78 6.10 -16.90
N PRO A 277 -7.97 5.56 -16.54
CA PRO A 277 -9.04 5.30 -17.51
C PRO A 277 -9.55 6.57 -18.20
N LEU A 278 -9.55 7.71 -17.50
CA LEU A 278 -9.91 9.00 -18.08
C LEU A 278 -8.93 9.39 -19.19
N ALA A 279 -7.62 9.30 -18.95
CA ALA A 279 -6.58 9.60 -19.93
C ALA A 279 -6.66 8.65 -21.14
N MET A 280 -6.78 7.34 -20.89
CA MET A 280 -6.93 6.34 -21.96
C MET A 280 -8.19 6.60 -22.83
N ALA A 281 -9.28 7.08 -22.22
CA ALA A 281 -10.50 7.42 -22.95
C ALA A 281 -10.37 8.71 -23.78
N GLN A 282 -9.58 9.68 -23.31
CA GLN A 282 -9.26 10.89 -24.05
C GLN A 282 -8.36 10.60 -25.25
N ASP A 283 -7.43 9.66 -25.11
CA ASP A 283 -6.58 9.16 -26.20
C ASP A 283 -7.30 8.19 -27.16
N GLY A 284 -8.58 7.89 -26.93
CA GLY A 284 -9.38 7.01 -27.79
C GLY A 284 -9.09 5.52 -27.62
N MET A 285 -8.35 5.11 -26.59
CA MET A 285 -8.03 3.72 -26.28
C MET A 285 -9.14 3.02 -25.46
N LEU A 286 -9.93 3.80 -24.70
CA LEU A 286 -11.13 3.32 -24.00
C LEU A 286 -12.40 4.02 -24.52
N PRO A 287 -13.59 3.42 -24.29
CA PRO A 287 -14.85 4.06 -24.63
C PRO A 287 -14.97 5.47 -24.03
N ARG A 288 -15.50 6.42 -24.82
CA ARG A 288 -15.69 7.82 -24.40
C ARG A 288 -16.52 8.01 -23.12
N VAL A 289 -17.24 6.98 -22.68
CA VAL A 289 -18.02 7.00 -21.43
C VAL A 289 -17.11 7.20 -20.21
N PHE A 290 -15.89 6.67 -20.23
CA PHE A 290 -14.90 6.85 -19.15
C PHE A 290 -14.38 8.29 -19.04
N ALA A 291 -14.51 9.09 -20.11
CA ALA A 291 -14.14 10.51 -20.09
C ALA A 291 -15.22 11.42 -19.47
N LYS A 292 -16.36 10.87 -19.01
CA LYS A 292 -17.43 11.65 -18.39
C LYS A 292 -17.02 12.17 -17.01
N LEU A 293 -17.00 13.48 -16.87
CA LEU A 293 -16.72 14.17 -15.62
C LEU A 293 -18.00 14.57 -14.90
N HIS A 294 -17.98 14.55 -13.56
CA HIS A 294 -19.09 15.02 -12.74
C HIS A 294 -19.25 16.56 -12.89
N PRO A 295 -20.48 17.08 -13.06
CA PRO A 295 -20.69 18.49 -13.44
C PRO A 295 -20.10 19.51 -12.44
N ARG A 296 -20.15 19.22 -11.14
CA ARG A 296 -19.70 20.15 -10.09
C ARG A 296 -18.25 19.95 -9.68
N THR A 297 -17.84 18.70 -9.50
CA THR A 297 -16.56 18.33 -8.88
C THR A 297 -15.49 17.98 -9.91
N ARG A 298 -15.89 17.84 -11.19
CA ARG A 298 -15.04 17.43 -12.31
C ARG A 298 -14.36 16.06 -12.10
N ALA A 299 -14.82 15.27 -11.14
CA ALA A 299 -14.34 13.90 -10.90
C ALA A 299 -14.81 12.95 -12.02
N PRO A 300 -13.97 12.04 -12.54
CA PRO A 300 -14.34 11.07 -13.57
C PRO A 300 -15.22 9.95 -12.99
N TRP A 301 -16.49 10.27 -12.69
CA TRP A 301 -17.37 9.41 -11.89
C TRP A 301 -17.61 8.03 -12.52
N VAL A 302 -17.65 7.92 -13.85
CA VAL A 302 -17.80 6.61 -14.52
C VAL A 302 -16.57 5.75 -14.28
N ALA A 303 -15.37 6.30 -14.44
CA ALA A 303 -14.14 5.58 -14.18
C ALA A 303 -14.07 5.13 -12.71
N ILE A 304 -14.41 6.02 -11.77
CA ILE A 304 -14.46 5.69 -10.34
C ILE A 304 -15.40 4.52 -10.08
N VAL A 305 -16.64 4.56 -10.59
CA VAL A 305 -17.64 3.50 -10.35
C VAL A 305 -17.21 2.17 -10.96
N VAL A 306 -16.67 2.18 -12.19
CA VAL A 306 -16.21 0.94 -12.84
C VAL A 306 -15.03 0.32 -12.11
N CYS A 307 -14.03 1.11 -11.73
CA CYS A 307 -12.91 0.62 -10.93
C CYS A 307 -13.39 0.10 -9.57
N ALA A 308 -14.33 0.80 -8.92
CA ALA A 308 -14.90 0.38 -7.65
C ALA A 308 -15.65 -0.95 -7.71
N MET A 309 -16.33 -1.25 -8.82
CA MET A 309 -16.90 -2.57 -9.04
C MET A 309 -15.80 -3.64 -9.08
N GLY A 310 -14.69 -3.38 -9.79
CA GLY A 310 -13.53 -4.26 -9.80
C GLY A 310 -12.96 -4.49 -8.39
N TRP A 311 -12.71 -3.41 -7.64
CA TRP A 311 -12.20 -3.48 -6.26
C TRP A 311 -13.12 -4.29 -5.35
N ALA A 312 -14.44 -4.07 -5.46
CA ALA A 312 -15.45 -4.77 -4.68
C ALA A 312 -15.51 -6.27 -5.02
N MET A 313 -15.36 -6.65 -6.29
CA MET A 313 -15.38 -8.05 -6.73
C MET A 313 -14.17 -8.86 -6.19
N CYS A 314 -13.05 -8.20 -5.92
CA CYS A 314 -11.86 -8.82 -5.36
C CYS A 314 -11.88 -8.94 -3.82
N LEU A 315 -12.88 -8.36 -3.15
CA LEU A 315 -13.05 -8.53 -1.71
C LEU A 315 -13.30 -9.99 -1.35
N GLY A 316 -12.63 -10.47 -0.30
CA GLY A 316 -12.74 -11.85 0.17
C GLY A 316 -11.71 -12.82 -0.42
N LEU A 317 -10.87 -12.39 -1.38
CA LEU A 317 -9.74 -13.20 -1.86
C LEU A 317 -8.65 -13.40 -0.79
N GLY A 318 -8.58 -12.51 0.19
CA GLY A 318 -7.58 -12.52 1.27
C GLY A 318 -6.34 -11.69 0.94
N PHE A 319 -5.69 -11.16 1.98
CA PHE A 319 -4.57 -10.22 1.86
C PHE A 319 -3.42 -10.76 1.01
N GLU A 320 -2.91 -11.95 1.34
CA GLU A 320 -1.79 -12.59 0.65
C GLU A 320 -2.03 -12.77 -0.86
N ARG A 321 -3.21 -13.27 -1.24
CA ARG A 321 -3.56 -13.52 -2.65
C ARG A 321 -3.67 -12.24 -3.44
N LEU A 322 -4.28 -11.21 -2.85
CA LEU A 322 -4.38 -9.89 -3.47
C LEU A 322 -3.01 -9.30 -3.74
N VAL A 323 -2.13 -9.29 -2.73
CA VAL A 323 -0.73 -8.82 -2.86
C VAL A 323 0.03 -9.60 -3.93
N THR A 324 -0.12 -10.92 -3.96
CA THR A 324 0.59 -11.78 -4.91
C THR A 324 0.20 -11.46 -6.34
N ILE A 325 -1.10 -11.36 -6.62
CA ILE A 325 -1.60 -11.05 -7.95
C ILE A 325 -1.19 -9.63 -8.36
N ASP A 326 -1.32 -8.67 -7.44
CA ASP A 326 -0.93 -7.29 -7.67
C ASP A 326 0.54 -7.16 -8.08
N ILE A 327 1.47 -7.71 -7.29
CA ILE A 327 2.91 -7.58 -7.58
C ILE A 327 3.32 -8.26 -8.88
N LEU A 328 2.67 -9.36 -9.27
CA LEU A 328 2.93 -10.00 -10.56
C LEU A 328 2.50 -9.12 -11.74
N LEU A 329 1.34 -8.46 -11.63
CA LEU A 329 0.83 -7.56 -12.66
C LEU A 329 1.61 -6.24 -12.70
N TYR A 330 1.83 -5.63 -11.53
CA TYR A 330 2.61 -4.41 -11.38
C TYR A 330 4.06 -4.62 -11.85
N GLY A 331 4.70 -5.73 -11.48
CA GLY A 331 6.05 -6.05 -11.94
C GLY A 331 6.15 -6.16 -13.47
N SER A 332 5.10 -6.63 -14.14
CA SER A 332 5.03 -6.67 -15.60
C SER A 332 4.90 -5.25 -16.20
N SER A 333 4.12 -4.38 -15.56
CA SER A 333 4.01 -2.97 -15.98
C SER A 333 5.32 -2.22 -15.78
N LEU A 334 5.92 -2.37 -14.59
CA LEU A 334 7.19 -1.75 -14.24
C LEU A 334 8.33 -2.17 -15.18
N ALA A 335 8.33 -3.42 -15.65
CA ALA A 335 9.30 -3.86 -16.65
C ALA A 335 9.19 -3.05 -17.97
N LEU A 336 7.97 -2.69 -18.41
CA LEU A 336 7.77 -1.82 -19.58
C LEU A 336 8.30 -0.41 -19.32
N GLU A 337 8.12 0.12 -18.11
CA GLU A 337 8.67 1.43 -17.72
C GLU A 337 10.20 1.43 -17.77
N PHE A 338 10.86 0.38 -17.27
CA PHE A 338 12.31 0.24 -17.36
C PHE A 338 12.80 0.09 -18.80
N VAL A 339 12.06 -0.61 -19.67
CA VAL A 339 12.40 -0.70 -21.10
C VAL A 339 12.25 0.67 -21.76
N ALA A 340 11.27 1.48 -21.36
CA ALA A 340 11.07 2.83 -21.89
C ALA A 340 12.14 3.85 -21.46
N LEU A 341 12.95 3.51 -20.45
CA LEU A 341 14.12 4.31 -20.05
C LEU A 341 15.29 4.21 -21.06
N VAL A 342 15.37 3.10 -21.81
CA VAL A 342 16.45 2.79 -22.78
C VAL A 342 16.12 3.34 -24.16
#